data_AF-A0A6I5PLH2-F1
#
_entry.id   AF-A0A6I5PLH2-F1
#
_cell.length_a   1.000
_cell.length_b   1.000
_cell.length_c   1.000
_cell.angle_alpha   90.00
_cell.angle_beta   90.00
_cell.angle_gamma   90.00
#
_symmetry.space_group_name_H-M   'P 1'
#
loop_
_entity.id
_entity.type
_entity.pdbx_description
1 polymer ?
#
loop_
_entity_poly.entity_id
_entity_poly.type
_entity_poly.pdbx_seq_one_letter_code
_entity_poly.pdbx_strand_id
1 'polypeptide(L)'
;MMMPINHMVPDLNNWGVSDQTIAILRREPNILADIAKARNRPPLPPGYCPDVIEVLFEDVPYLRSEQGVLSVLRDCLPDYQPRFIEYRMDEETAFFQVGSDIVVNRLEGIADLMGRISCRS
;
A
#
# COMPACT_ATOMS: atom_id res chain seq x y z
N MET A 1 -1.61 -24.34 26.14
CA MET A 1 -2.00 -24.96 24.85
C MET A 1 -2.46 -23.81 23.95
N MET A 2 -1.58 -23.29 23.09
CA MET A 2 -1.93 -22.19 22.18
C MET A 2 -2.65 -22.77 20.97
N MET A 3 -3.83 -22.23 20.65
CA MET A 3 -4.58 -22.55 19.44
C MET A 3 -3.80 -22.05 18.21
N PRO A 4 -3.74 -22.80 17.09
CA PRO A 4 -3.21 -22.26 15.85
C PRO A 4 -4.15 -21.15 15.37
N ILE A 5 -3.62 -19.94 15.18
CA ILE A 5 -4.33 -18.89 14.45
C ILE A 5 -4.52 -19.45 13.04
N ASN A 6 -5.76 -19.79 12.68
CA ASN A 6 -6.14 -20.10 11.31
C ASN A 6 -5.87 -18.83 10.47
N HIS A 7 -4.66 -18.69 9.96
CA HIS A 7 -4.36 -17.75 8.89
C HIS A 7 -5.12 -18.29 7.68
N MET A 8 -6.34 -17.76 7.48
CA MET A 8 -7.06 -17.90 6.22
C MET A 8 -6.17 -17.24 5.17
N VAL A 9 -5.34 -18.03 4.50
CA VAL A 9 -4.54 -17.55 3.38
C VAL A 9 -5.55 -17.11 2.33
N PRO A 10 -5.54 -15.83 1.92
CA PRO A 10 -6.49 -15.34 0.93
C PRO A 10 -6.37 -16.14 -0.37
N ASP A 11 -7.50 -16.46 -0.99
CA ASP A 11 -7.49 -17.06 -2.33
C ASP A 11 -7.11 -16.00 -3.36
N LEU A 12 -5.81 -15.91 -3.62
CA LEU A 12 -5.18 -14.96 -4.54
C LEU A 12 -5.69 -15.08 -5.98
N ASN A 13 -6.22 -16.24 -6.37
CA ASN A 13 -6.69 -16.45 -7.76
C ASN A 13 -7.91 -15.59 -8.08
N ASN A 14 -8.69 -15.18 -7.08
CA ASN A 14 -9.88 -14.35 -7.27
C ASN A 14 -9.58 -12.84 -7.25
N TRP A 15 -8.30 -12.45 -7.15
CA TRP A 15 -7.92 -11.05 -6.99
C TRP A 15 -7.73 -10.31 -8.32
N GLY A 16 -7.81 -11.02 -9.45
CA GLY A 16 -7.68 -10.43 -10.79
C GLY A 16 -6.27 -9.89 -11.06
N VAL A 17 -5.25 -10.51 -10.46
CA VAL A 17 -3.82 -10.17 -10.62
C VAL A 17 -3.09 -11.26 -11.39
N SER A 18 -1.93 -10.95 -11.97
CA SER A 18 -1.14 -11.91 -12.74
C SER A 18 -0.55 -13.03 -11.88
N ASP A 19 -0.20 -14.15 -12.53
CA ASP A 19 0.51 -15.27 -11.88
C ASP A 19 1.83 -14.84 -11.24
N GLN A 20 2.51 -13.87 -11.83
CA GLN A 20 3.73 -13.29 -11.27
C GLN A 20 3.47 -12.61 -9.93
N THR A 21 2.40 -11.83 -9.84
CA THR A 21 1.96 -11.19 -8.58
C THR A 21 1.59 -12.22 -7.54
N ILE A 22 0.85 -13.27 -7.91
CA ILE A 22 0.51 -14.38 -7.01
C ILE A 22 1.80 -15.04 -6.48
N ALA A 23 2.78 -15.30 -7.34
CA ALA A 23 4.04 -15.92 -6.96
C ALA A 23 4.87 -15.05 -5.99
N ILE A 24 4.84 -13.72 -6.16
CA ILE A 24 5.50 -12.78 -5.24
C ILE A 24 4.79 -12.76 -3.88
N LEU A 25 3.47 -12.57 -3.86
CA LEU A 25 2.69 -12.49 -2.62
C LEU A 25 2.73 -13.78 -1.79
N ARG A 26 2.80 -14.94 -2.43
CA ARG A 26 2.97 -16.23 -1.73
C ARG A 26 4.28 -16.35 -0.95
N ARG A 27 5.31 -15.59 -1.32
CA ARG A 27 6.60 -15.57 -0.61
C ARG A 27 6.59 -14.64 0.60
N GLU A 28 5.58 -13.77 0.72
CA GLU A 28 5.50 -12.71 1.72
C GLU A 28 4.20 -12.84 2.56
N PRO A 29 4.06 -13.88 3.41
CA PRO A 29 2.79 -14.20 4.07
C PRO A 29 2.29 -13.13 5.05
N ASN A 30 3.20 -12.39 5.70
CA ASN A 30 2.83 -11.32 6.61
C ASN A 30 2.20 -10.14 5.84
N ILE A 31 2.85 -9.74 4.75
CA ILE A 31 2.38 -8.69 3.84
C ILE A 31 1.03 -9.07 3.24
N LEU A 32 0.88 -10.33 2.82
CA LEU A 32 -0.37 -10.85 2.28
C LEU A 32 -1.55 -10.71 3.27
N ALA A 33 -1.33 -10.97 4.56
CA ALA A 33 -2.35 -10.83 5.58
C ALA A 33 -2.82 -9.37 5.72
N ASP A 34 -1.91 -8.40 5.64
CA ASP A 34 -2.24 -6.98 5.78
C ASP A 34 -2.90 -6.41 4.52
N ILE A 35 -2.42 -6.78 3.34
CA ILE A 35 -3.06 -6.46 2.05
C ILE A 35 -4.50 -7.00 2.01
N ALA A 36 -4.72 -8.23 2.48
CA ALA A 36 -6.06 -8.81 2.50
C ALA A 36 -7.02 -8.02 3.40
N LYS A 37 -6.56 -7.51 4.54
CA LYS A 37 -7.36 -6.61 5.38
C LYS A 37 -7.61 -5.29 4.65
N ALA A 38 -6.58 -4.69 4.06
CA ALA A 38 -6.67 -3.40 3.39
C ALA A 38 -7.62 -3.43 2.18
N ARG A 39 -7.61 -4.52 1.40
CA ARG A 39 -8.50 -4.70 0.24
C ARG A 39 -9.98 -4.74 0.61
N ASN A 40 -10.31 -5.12 1.84
CA ASN A 40 -11.69 -5.14 2.36
C ASN A 40 -12.11 -3.82 3.02
N ARG A 41 -11.22 -2.83 3.08
CA ARG A 41 -11.55 -1.50 3.62
C ARG A 41 -12.12 -0.62 2.50
N PRO A 42 -13.03 0.33 2.83
CA PRO A 42 -13.49 1.29 1.86
C PRO A 42 -12.33 2.18 1.36
N PRO A 43 -12.49 2.81 0.18
CA PRO A 43 -11.62 3.89 -0.25
C PRO A 43 -11.53 5.00 0.82
N LEU A 44 -10.40 5.70 0.85
CA LEU A 44 -10.24 6.87 1.69
C LEU A 44 -11.23 7.95 1.24
N PRO A 45 -11.86 8.67 2.19
CA PRO A 45 -12.90 9.63 1.85
C PRO A 45 -12.32 10.83 1.09
N PRO A 46 -13.13 11.51 0.26
CA PRO A 46 -12.70 12.74 -0.40
C PRO A 46 -12.26 13.80 0.62
N GLY A 47 -11.15 14.49 0.33
CA GLY A 47 -10.58 15.51 1.21
C GLY A 47 -9.87 14.96 2.45
N TYR A 48 -9.70 13.64 2.54
CA TYR A 48 -8.84 13.03 3.55
C TYR A 48 -7.41 13.56 3.42
N CYS A 49 -6.90 14.06 4.55
CA CYS A 49 -5.56 14.63 4.67
C CYS A 49 -4.82 13.81 5.73
N PRO A 50 -3.94 12.89 5.34
CA PRO A 50 -3.22 12.05 6.30
C PRO A 50 -2.22 12.88 7.11
N ASP A 51 -2.06 12.54 8.38
CA ASP A 51 -0.99 13.06 9.23
C ASP A 51 0.34 12.38 8.89
N VAL A 52 0.31 11.09 8.55
CA VAL A 52 1.50 10.31 8.20
C VAL A 52 1.36 9.70 6.81
N ILE A 53 2.36 9.93 5.96
CA ILE A 53 2.49 9.29 4.65
C ILE A 53 3.78 8.49 4.63
N GLU A 54 3.70 7.21 4.30
CA GLU A 54 4.87 6.37 4.07
C GLU A 54 4.82 5.72 2.69
N VAL A 55 5.98 5.69 2.02
CA VAL A 55 6.19 4.87 0.82
C VAL A 55 7.26 3.85 1.13
N LEU A 56 6.90 2.58 0.99
CA LEU A 56 7.76 1.45 1.22
C LEU A 56 8.05 0.74 -0.08
N PHE A 57 9.30 0.39 -0.29
CA PHE A 57 9.73 -0.54 -1.33
C PHE A 57 10.17 -1.81 -0.66
N GLU A 58 9.50 -2.93 -0.98
CA GLU A 58 9.82 -4.23 -0.37
C GLU A 58 9.82 -4.22 1.17
N ASP A 59 8.84 -3.52 1.78
CA ASP A 59 8.70 -3.31 3.23
C ASP A 59 9.82 -2.46 3.89
N VAL A 60 10.67 -1.82 3.09
CA VAL A 60 11.65 -0.84 3.56
C VAL A 60 11.09 0.58 3.36
N PRO A 61 11.05 1.44 4.39
CA PRO A 61 10.58 2.81 4.25
C PRO A 61 11.59 3.66 3.45
N TYR A 62 11.15 4.17 2.30
CA TYR A 62 11.92 5.07 1.42
C TYR A 62 11.52 6.53 1.59
N LEU A 63 10.25 6.76 1.85
CA LEU A 63 9.71 8.08 2.15
C LEU A 63 8.87 7.98 3.41
N ARG A 64 9.03 8.94 4.30
CA ARG A 64 8.10 9.17 5.41
C ARG A 64 7.91 10.66 5.58
N SER A 65 6.65 11.09 5.61
CA SER A 65 6.23 12.45 5.92
C SER A 65 5.32 12.40 7.13
N GLU A 66 5.54 13.28 8.09
CA GLU A 66 4.69 13.47 9.27
C GLU A 66 4.28 14.94 9.35
N GLN A 67 2.98 15.21 9.38
CA GLN A 67 2.40 16.55 9.39
C GLN A 67 2.94 17.45 8.27
N GLY A 68 3.15 16.86 7.09
CA GLY A 68 3.71 17.53 5.92
C GLY A 68 5.23 17.75 5.96
N VAL A 69 5.92 17.31 7.02
CA VAL A 69 7.36 17.39 7.15
C VAL A 69 7.99 16.05 6.76
N LEU A 70 8.85 16.08 5.75
CA LEU A 70 9.61 14.91 5.32
C LEU A 70 10.63 14.51 6.39
N SER A 71 10.43 13.37 7.04
CA SER A 71 11.29 12.83 8.10
C SER A 71 12.24 11.75 7.60
N VAL A 72 11.85 11.02 6.55
CA VAL A 72 12.71 10.04 5.87
C VAL A 72 12.65 10.28 4.37
N LEU A 73 13.82 10.34 3.74
CA LEU A 73 14.00 10.28 2.31
C LEU A 73 15.26 9.46 2.02
N ARG A 74 15.11 8.37 1.28
CA ARG A 74 16.22 7.55 0.83
C ARG A 74 16.43 7.72 -0.67
N ASP A 75 17.68 7.85 -1.07
CA ASP A 75 18.06 7.75 -2.47
C ASP A 75 17.84 6.32 -2.97
N CYS A 76 17.37 6.20 -4.21
CA CYS A 76 17.32 4.94 -4.93
C CYS A 76 18.23 5.03 -6.15
N LEU A 77 18.76 3.89 -6.59
CA LEU A 77 19.44 3.83 -7.88
C LEU A 77 18.41 4.15 -8.98
N PRO A 78 18.78 4.89 -10.05
CA PRO A 78 17.84 5.28 -11.10
C PRO A 78 17.08 4.12 -11.74
N ASP A 79 17.71 2.94 -11.80
CA ASP A 79 17.16 1.74 -12.43
C ASP A 79 16.64 0.72 -11.42
N TYR A 80 16.54 1.09 -10.14
CA TYR A 80 16.02 0.19 -9.12
C TYR A 80 14.50 0.01 -9.32
N GLN A 81 14.10 -1.24 -9.56
CA GLN A 81 12.70 -1.63 -9.66
C GLN A 81 12.36 -2.56 -8.49
N PRO A 82 11.63 -2.08 -7.46
CA PRO A 82 11.24 -2.93 -6.35
C PRO A 82 10.22 -3.98 -6.81
N ARG A 83 10.23 -5.18 -6.19
CA ARG A 83 9.23 -6.22 -6.49
C ARG A 83 7.81 -5.73 -6.20
N PHE A 84 7.63 -4.92 -5.18
CA PHE A 84 6.36 -4.30 -4.82
C PHE A 84 6.56 -2.97 -4.12
N ILE A 85 5.53 -2.13 -4.22
CA ILE A 85 5.47 -0.79 -3.64
C ILE A 85 4.22 -0.70 -2.77
N GLU A 86 4.38 -0.15 -1.58
CA GLU A 86 3.29 0.09 -0.65
C GLU A 86 3.24 1.58 -0.28
N TYR A 87 2.05 2.16 -0.29
CA TYR A 87 1.78 3.47 0.29
C TYR A 87 0.91 3.27 1.52
N ARG A 88 1.38 3.77 2.66
CA ARG A 88 0.60 3.83 3.90
C ARG A 88 0.18 5.26 4.19
N MET A 89 -1.08 5.42 4.58
CA MET A 89 -1.67 6.66 5.06
C MET A 89 -2.15 6.40 6.48
N ASP A 90 -1.63 7.16 7.45
CA ASP A 90 -1.88 6.98 8.88
C ASP A 90 -1.73 5.50 9.31
N GLU A 91 -0.58 4.91 8.95
CA GLU A 91 -0.21 3.51 9.25
C GLU A 91 -1.06 2.45 8.53
N GLU A 92 -2.03 2.83 7.70
CA GLU A 92 -2.86 1.90 6.93
C GLU A 92 -2.41 1.81 5.48
N THR A 93 -2.30 0.58 4.94
CA THR A 93 -2.12 0.38 3.50
C THR A 93 -3.27 1.03 2.73
N ALA A 94 -2.94 2.05 1.94
CA ALA A 94 -3.85 2.77 1.06
C ALA A 94 -3.66 2.37 -0.41
N PHE A 95 -2.45 2.01 -0.80
CA PHE A 95 -2.13 1.52 -2.13
C PHE A 95 -1.06 0.43 -2.06
N PHE A 96 -1.22 -0.62 -2.85
CA PHE A 96 -0.23 -1.70 -2.96
C PHE A 96 -0.14 -2.19 -4.40
N GLN A 97 1.08 -2.23 -4.94
CA GLN A 97 1.35 -2.59 -6.34
C GLN A 97 2.48 -3.62 -6.43
N VAL A 98 2.32 -4.58 -7.33
CA VAL A 98 3.33 -5.60 -7.68
C VAL A 98 3.55 -5.57 -9.18
N GLY A 99 4.73 -5.17 -9.65
CA GLY A 99 4.96 -4.94 -11.08
C GLY A 99 3.94 -3.93 -11.64
N SER A 100 3.11 -4.35 -12.61
CA SER A 100 2.01 -3.54 -13.15
C SER A 100 0.66 -3.75 -12.46
N ASP A 101 0.54 -4.74 -11.58
CA ASP A 101 -0.73 -5.10 -10.96
C ASP A 101 -0.99 -4.24 -9.72
N ILE A 102 -2.13 -3.56 -9.70
CA ILE A 102 -2.63 -2.85 -8.53
C ILE A 102 -3.45 -3.82 -7.69
N VAL A 103 -2.93 -4.17 -6.51
CA VAL A 103 -3.55 -5.16 -5.61
C VAL A 103 -4.51 -4.48 -4.63
N VAL A 104 -4.17 -3.28 -4.18
CA VAL A 104 -5.03 -2.42 -3.33
C VAL A 104 -4.98 -1.01 -3.89
N ASN A 105 -6.16 -0.40 -4.05
CA ASN A 105 -6.29 1.02 -4.36
C ASN A 105 -7.43 1.64 -3.55
N ARG A 106 -7.09 2.32 -2.47
CA ARG A 106 -8.01 3.11 -1.66
C ARG A 106 -7.87 4.61 -1.93
N LEU A 107 -6.98 5.01 -2.84
CA LEU A 107 -6.68 6.41 -3.15
C LEU A 107 -7.66 7.03 -4.15
N GLU A 108 -8.52 6.25 -4.79
CA GLU A 108 -9.47 6.73 -5.82
C GLU A 108 -10.36 7.85 -5.29
N GLY A 109 -10.84 7.76 -4.06
CA GLY A 109 -11.67 8.80 -3.43
C GLY A 109 -10.93 10.13 -3.17
N ILE A 110 -9.59 10.12 -3.10
CA ILE A 110 -8.77 11.33 -2.94
C ILE A 110 -8.60 12.04 -4.30
N ALA A 111 -8.44 11.27 -5.38
CA ALA A 111 -8.24 11.80 -6.73
C ALA A 111 -9.43 12.65 -7.21
N ASP A 112 -10.65 12.33 -6.76
CA ASP A 112 -11.87 13.08 -7.09
C ASP A 112 -11.83 14.56 -6.62
N LEU A 113 -10.98 14.90 -5.64
CA LEU A 113 -10.82 16.28 -5.16
C LEU A 113 -9.64 17.04 -5.82
N MET A 114 -8.68 16.33 -6.42
CA MET A 114 -7.47 16.93 -7.03
C MET A 114 -7.79 17.73 -8.30
N GLY A 115 -8.97 17.54 -8.90
CA GLY A 115 -9.48 18.42 -9.96
C GLY A 115 -10.00 19.78 -9.46
N ARG A 116 -10.08 20.02 -8.14
CA ARG A 116 -10.76 21.20 -7.59
C ARG A 116 -10.10 21.90 -6.39
N ILE A 117 -9.10 21.35 -5.71
CA ILE A 117 -8.51 22.01 -4.54
C ILE A 117 -6.98 22.00 -4.58
N SER A 118 -6.41 23.18 -4.86
CA SER A 118 -5.08 23.57 -4.38
C SER A 118 -5.12 23.50 -2.86
N CYS A 119 -4.37 22.56 -2.27
CA CYS A 119 -4.01 22.67 -0.87
C CYS A 119 -3.14 23.92 -0.76
N ARG A 120 -3.74 25.04 -0.34
CA ARG A 120 -3.01 26.27 -0.03
C ARG A 120 -2.25 26.03 1.27
N SER A 121 -0.94 25.82 1.13
CA SER A 121 0.04 26.26 2.12
C SER A 121 0.08 27.80 2.19
#